data_AF-A0A954Z1B0-F1
#
_entry.id   AF-A0A954Z1B0-F1
#
_cell.length_a   1.000
_cell.length_b   1.000
_cell.length_c   1.000
_cell.angle_alpha   90.00
_cell.angle_beta   90.00
_cell.angle_gamma   90.00
#
_symmetry.space_group_name_H-M   'P 1'
#
loop_
_entity.id
_entity.type
_entity.pdbx_description
1 polymer ?
#
loop_
_entity_poly.entity_id
_entity_poly.type
_entity_poly.pdbx_seq_one_letter_code
_entity_poly.pdbx_strand_id
1 'polypeptide(L)'
;MNARYLSMPVLMTLAASCLITASRVEAGTYVGTQAELWPNGVVPYEWAPDFIAANQQYVLDAMAVWEGVANIQFVPRNDEDDYVLIQNAGEGAGSNARVGRGEGGARTFNIRESWSGWSPSAILYGLAHEVGHVLGFHHSHQRPDRDLYIDVKYERINDCKYGNFDIDAGSLGWPRDRMDFDSIMSYGQCIFSTCNYDLDDECECDDEECPRWAGRSCAEEFCCSDDPSICAGLDILPPNESWQASMGQRSHLSDIDIQLMSFLYPPADWKFVENDAPSLPGSGSFHRPYKTLPFASFLAPEDTTLWIVPDTYQGSANVYDKPMLWKATHGVVVAE
;
A
#
# COMPACT_ATOMS: atom_id res chain seq x y z
N MET A 1 34.60 24.56 -43.23
CA MET A 1 34.34 25.26 -41.95
C MET A 1 34.34 24.20 -40.88
N ASN A 2 35.49 24.00 -40.23
CA ASN A 2 35.75 22.92 -39.28
C ASN A 2 36.09 23.55 -37.92
N ALA A 3 35.35 23.19 -36.88
CA ALA A 3 35.73 23.41 -35.48
C ALA A 3 35.54 22.07 -34.75
N ARG A 4 36.61 21.31 -34.55
CA ARG A 4 37.55 21.33 -33.41
C ARG A 4 37.10 20.35 -32.32
N TYR A 5 37.62 19.12 -32.44
CA TYR A 5 37.80 18.20 -31.31
C TYR A 5 38.82 18.80 -30.34
N LEU A 6 38.43 18.90 -29.07
CA LEU A 6 39.34 19.15 -27.95
C LEU A 6 39.24 17.95 -27.01
N SER A 7 40.25 17.09 -27.10
CA SER A 7 40.59 16.12 -26.07
C SER A 7 41.16 16.86 -24.86
N MET A 8 40.66 16.56 -23.65
CA MET A 8 41.42 16.79 -22.42
C MET A 8 41.24 15.62 -21.44
N PRO A 9 42.25 15.40 -20.58
CA PRO A 9 42.60 14.09 -20.06
C PRO A 9 41.99 13.80 -18.69
N VAL A 10 42.00 12.51 -18.36
CA VAL A 10 41.75 11.93 -17.04
C VAL A 10 42.58 12.66 -15.97
N LEU A 11 41.89 13.30 -15.03
CA LEU A 11 42.42 13.62 -13.71
C LEU A 11 41.38 13.18 -12.67
N MET A 12 41.45 11.90 -12.30
CA MET A 12 40.64 11.32 -11.22
C MET A 12 41.40 11.54 -9.91
N THR A 13 41.26 12.73 -9.33
CA THR A 13 41.61 13.02 -7.93
C THR A 13 40.55 13.93 -7.36
N LEU A 14 39.63 13.38 -6.58
CA LEU A 14 38.86 14.03 -5.52
C LEU A 14 37.98 12.91 -4.94
N ALA A 15 38.33 12.43 -3.76
CA ALA A 15 37.86 12.95 -2.48
C ALA A 15 36.73 12.07 -1.99
N ALA A 16 36.84 11.65 -0.73
CA ALA A 16 35.78 11.02 0.01
C ALA A 16 34.58 11.99 0.03
N SER A 17 33.65 11.77 -0.90
CA SER A 17 32.35 12.41 -0.89
C SER A 17 31.47 11.58 0.04
N CYS A 18 31.25 12.11 1.22
CA CYS A 18 30.01 11.90 1.95
C CYS A 18 28.85 12.12 0.97
N LEU A 19 28.26 11.03 0.50
CA LEU A 19 26.94 11.00 -0.11
C LEU A 19 26.10 10.06 0.76
N ILE A 20 25.73 10.56 1.95
CA ILE A 20 24.47 10.18 2.55
C ILE A 20 23.40 10.83 1.68
N THR A 21 23.02 10.16 0.60
CA THR A 21 21.66 10.28 0.09
C THR A 21 20.95 9.07 0.64
N ALA A 22 20.09 9.26 1.65
CA ALA A 22 19.07 8.29 2.00
C ALA A 22 18.26 8.05 0.72
N SER A 23 18.62 7.01 -0.03
CA SER A 23 17.83 6.53 -1.16
C SER A 23 16.58 5.94 -0.54
N ARG A 24 15.44 6.58 -0.79
CA ARG A 24 14.11 6.10 -0.43
C ARG A 24 13.95 4.67 -0.95
N VAL A 25 13.68 3.75 -0.02
CA VAL A 25 13.60 2.32 -0.26
C VAL A 25 12.25 1.90 0.31
N GLU A 26 11.25 1.71 -0.56
CA GLU A 26 9.85 1.45 -0.17
C GLU A 26 9.25 0.31 -1.04
N ALA A 27 8.23 -0.41 -0.53
CA ALA A 27 7.29 -1.27 -1.27
C ALA A 27 5.93 -1.56 -0.58
N GLY A 28 4.82 -1.64 -1.34
CA GLY A 28 3.45 -1.86 -0.85
C GLY A 28 2.87 -3.27 -1.07
N THR A 29 1.66 -3.53 -0.55
CA THR A 29 0.99 -4.86 -0.51
C THR A 29 -0.45 -4.78 -1.01
N TYR A 30 -0.84 -5.68 -1.92
CA TYR A 30 -2.13 -5.59 -2.61
C TYR A 30 -2.71 -6.95 -3.00
N VAL A 31 -3.98 -6.95 -3.41
CA VAL A 31 -4.73 -8.15 -3.84
C VAL A 31 -4.02 -8.93 -4.94
N GLY A 32 -4.11 -10.25 -4.88
CA GLY A 32 -3.36 -11.16 -5.76
C GLY A 32 -3.87 -11.25 -7.19
N THR A 33 -5.13 -10.87 -7.44
CA THR A 33 -5.76 -11.04 -8.75
C THR A 33 -6.45 -9.78 -9.27
N GLN A 34 -6.48 -9.63 -10.59
CA GLN A 34 -7.20 -8.54 -11.27
C GLN A 34 -8.71 -8.57 -10.98
N ALA A 35 -9.29 -9.74 -10.67
CA ALA A 35 -10.71 -9.87 -10.40
C ALA A 35 -11.10 -9.20 -9.07
N GLU A 36 -10.17 -9.07 -8.13
CA GLU A 36 -10.36 -8.38 -6.85
C GLU A 36 -10.24 -6.86 -6.97
N LEU A 37 -9.84 -6.34 -8.13
CA LEU A 37 -9.85 -4.90 -8.41
C LEU A 37 -11.19 -4.45 -8.99
N TRP A 38 -11.50 -3.18 -8.80
CA TRP A 38 -12.68 -2.54 -9.37
C TRP A 38 -12.52 -2.33 -10.88
N PRO A 39 -13.46 -2.81 -11.72
CA PRO A 39 -13.37 -2.65 -13.16
C PRO A 39 -13.21 -1.18 -13.58
N ASN A 40 -12.17 -0.89 -14.36
CA ASN A 40 -11.84 0.47 -14.85
C ASN A 40 -11.61 1.51 -13.74
N GLY A 41 -11.35 1.08 -12.49
CA GLY A 41 -11.20 1.97 -11.35
C GLY A 41 -12.50 2.64 -10.90
N VAL A 42 -13.66 2.18 -11.39
CA VAL A 42 -14.96 2.72 -10.97
C VAL A 42 -15.46 1.96 -9.75
N VAL A 43 -15.66 2.67 -8.64
CA VAL A 43 -16.10 2.12 -7.36
C VAL A 43 -17.50 2.64 -7.04
N PRO A 44 -18.57 1.86 -7.30
CA PRO A 44 -19.92 2.21 -6.88
C PRO A 44 -20.02 2.21 -5.35
N TYR A 45 -20.64 3.22 -4.76
CA TYR A 45 -20.89 3.28 -3.32
C TYR A 45 -22.33 3.68 -2.99
N GLU A 46 -22.78 3.23 -1.82
CA GLU A 46 -24.10 3.51 -1.27
C GLU A 46 -23.98 3.82 0.23
N TRP A 47 -24.72 4.82 0.71
CA TRP A 47 -24.81 5.11 2.14
C TRP A 47 -25.90 4.24 2.77
N ALA A 48 -25.61 3.67 3.94
CA ALA A 48 -26.65 3.07 4.75
C ALA A 48 -27.75 4.11 5.09
N PRO A 49 -29.03 3.72 5.17
CA PRO A 49 -30.13 4.66 5.41
C PRO A 49 -30.00 5.49 6.70
N ASP A 50 -29.33 4.94 7.70
CA ASP A 50 -29.09 5.53 9.02
C ASP A 50 -27.68 6.13 9.16
N PHE A 51 -26.93 6.26 8.06
CA PHE A 51 -25.57 6.82 8.09
C PHE A 51 -25.55 8.24 8.67
N ILE A 52 -24.57 8.51 9.54
CA ILE A 52 -24.43 9.82 10.17
C ILE A 52 -23.97 10.85 9.13
N ALA A 53 -24.89 11.70 8.67
CA ALA A 53 -24.65 12.68 7.60
C ALA A 53 -23.43 13.59 7.84
N ALA A 54 -23.13 13.94 9.11
CA ALA A 54 -21.98 14.75 9.46
C ALA A 54 -20.63 14.11 9.08
N ASN A 55 -20.57 12.78 8.97
CA ASN A 55 -19.35 12.04 8.61
C ASN A 55 -19.18 11.85 7.10
N GLN A 56 -20.20 12.17 6.28
CA GLN A 56 -20.14 11.96 4.83
C GLN A 56 -18.97 12.70 4.18
N GLN A 57 -18.75 13.96 4.57
CA GLN A 57 -17.69 14.76 3.97
C GLN A 57 -16.31 14.17 4.25
N TYR A 58 -16.07 13.62 5.44
CA TYR A 58 -14.78 12.99 5.75
C TYR A 58 -14.48 11.79 4.86
N VAL A 59 -15.51 10.98 4.58
CA VAL A 59 -15.38 9.82 3.68
C VAL A 59 -15.14 10.28 2.24
N LEU A 60 -15.89 11.29 1.76
CA LEU A 60 -15.70 11.84 0.42
C LEU A 60 -14.32 12.48 0.24
N ASP A 61 -13.82 13.19 1.25
CA ASP A 61 -12.48 13.78 1.22
C ASP A 61 -11.40 12.68 1.16
N ALA A 62 -11.56 11.59 1.91
CA ALA A 62 -10.67 10.44 1.87
C ALA A 62 -10.69 9.69 0.52
N MET A 63 -11.87 9.58 -0.12
CA MET A 63 -11.99 9.07 -1.49
C MET A 63 -11.20 9.96 -2.47
N ALA A 64 -11.36 11.28 -2.37
CA ALA A 64 -10.71 12.25 -3.24
C ALA A 64 -9.17 12.22 -3.14
N VAL A 65 -8.61 11.82 -1.99
CA VAL A 65 -7.16 11.61 -1.84
C VAL A 65 -6.64 10.59 -2.86
N TRP A 66 -7.36 9.47 -3.04
CA TRP A 66 -6.97 8.43 -3.99
C TRP A 66 -7.34 8.75 -5.44
N GLU A 67 -8.48 9.39 -5.69
CA GLU A 67 -8.87 9.88 -7.03
C GLU A 67 -7.85 10.90 -7.58
N GLY A 68 -7.20 11.66 -6.69
CA GLY A 68 -6.19 12.65 -7.07
C GLY A 68 -4.85 12.05 -7.54
N VAL A 69 -4.60 10.76 -7.29
CA VAL A 69 -3.28 10.13 -7.51
C VAL A 69 -3.31 8.88 -8.37
N ALA A 70 -4.49 8.34 -8.71
CA ALA A 70 -4.65 7.16 -9.54
C ALA A 70 -5.92 7.26 -10.40
N ASN A 71 -6.07 6.39 -11.41
CA ASN A 71 -7.24 6.38 -12.31
C ASN A 71 -8.43 5.69 -11.63
N ILE A 72 -8.99 6.33 -10.61
CA ILE A 72 -10.07 5.84 -9.75
C ILE A 72 -11.21 6.85 -9.78
N GLN A 73 -12.44 6.36 -9.69
CA GLN A 73 -13.62 7.18 -9.54
C GLN A 73 -14.63 6.53 -8.60
N PHE A 74 -15.01 7.21 -7.54
CA PHE A 74 -16.12 6.82 -6.68
C PHE A 74 -17.42 7.40 -7.23
N VAL A 75 -18.41 6.54 -7.44
CA VAL A 75 -19.70 6.94 -8.02
C VAL A 75 -20.85 6.49 -7.14
N PRO A 76 -21.92 7.29 -6.98
CA PRO A 76 -23.14 6.80 -6.37
C PRO A 76 -23.64 5.58 -7.16
N ARG A 77 -23.94 4.50 -6.44
CA ARG A 77 -24.43 3.26 -7.02
C ARG A 77 -25.71 3.48 -7.83
N ASN A 78 -25.76 2.87 -9.01
CA ASN A 78 -26.88 2.79 -9.93
C ASN A 78 -27.07 1.35 -10.42
N ASP A 79 -27.60 0.50 -9.53
CA ASP A 79 -27.92 -0.92 -9.75
C ASP A 79 -26.72 -1.87 -10.00
N GLU A 80 -25.47 -1.44 -9.79
CA GLU A 80 -24.32 -2.35 -9.86
C GLU A 80 -24.42 -3.43 -8.77
N ASP A 81 -24.11 -4.68 -9.14
CA ASP A 81 -24.17 -5.81 -8.21
C ASP A 81 -23.09 -5.71 -7.13
N ASP A 82 -21.85 -5.44 -7.54
CA ASP A 82 -20.73 -5.12 -6.65
C ASP A 82 -20.70 -3.63 -6.32
N TYR A 83 -20.69 -3.30 -5.03
CA TYR A 83 -20.61 -1.92 -4.55
C TYR A 83 -20.11 -1.87 -3.11
N VAL A 84 -19.72 -0.68 -2.66
CA VAL A 84 -19.34 -0.40 -1.28
C VAL A 84 -20.54 0.12 -0.50
N LEU A 85 -20.93 -0.59 0.55
CA LEU A 85 -21.93 -0.11 1.51
C LEU A 85 -21.22 0.61 2.66
N ILE A 86 -21.41 1.92 2.74
CA ILE A 86 -20.81 2.76 3.77
C ILE A 86 -21.80 2.92 4.91
N GLN A 87 -21.42 2.45 6.09
CA GLN A 87 -22.31 2.36 7.25
C GLN A 87 -21.61 2.78 8.55
N ASN A 88 -22.38 3.04 9.59
CA ASN A 88 -21.83 3.33 10.91
C ASN A 88 -21.24 2.05 11.50
N ALA A 89 -20.05 2.13 12.09
CA ALA A 89 -19.37 1.00 12.73
C ALA A 89 -20.08 0.52 14.02
N GLY A 90 -20.94 1.35 14.59
CA GLY A 90 -21.54 1.15 15.90
C GLY A 90 -20.77 1.87 17.02
N GLU A 91 -21.43 2.04 18.16
CA GLU A 91 -20.89 2.77 19.30
C GLU A 91 -19.57 2.17 19.80
N GLY A 92 -18.52 3.00 19.84
CA GLY A 92 -17.21 2.61 20.35
C GLY A 92 -16.35 1.79 19.38
N ALA A 93 -16.84 1.45 18.18
CA ALA A 93 -16.06 0.75 17.17
C ALA A 93 -15.21 1.70 16.31
N GLY A 94 -14.03 1.23 15.89
CA GLY A 94 -13.17 1.91 14.93
C GLY A 94 -13.65 1.73 13.47
N SER A 95 -13.11 2.53 12.58
CA SER A 95 -13.36 2.37 11.13
C SER A 95 -12.65 1.11 10.61
N ASN A 96 -13.25 0.45 9.61
CA ASN A 96 -12.63 -0.68 8.92
C ASN A 96 -13.31 -0.92 7.56
N ALA A 97 -12.58 -1.42 6.58
CA ALA A 97 -13.13 -1.83 5.29
C ALA A 97 -12.66 -3.23 4.86
N ARG A 98 -13.48 -3.87 4.01
CA ARG A 98 -13.07 -5.11 3.32
C ARG A 98 -12.10 -4.79 2.19
N VAL A 99 -11.11 -5.66 2.01
CA VAL A 99 -10.09 -5.50 0.96
C VAL A 99 -10.66 -5.80 -0.43
N GLY A 100 -10.53 -4.86 -1.36
CA GLY A 100 -10.88 -5.03 -2.78
C GLY A 100 -12.35 -5.29 -3.08
N ARG A 101 -12.63 -5.47 -4.37
CA ARG A 101 -13.93 -5.89 -4.89
C ARG A 101 -14.24 -7.32 -4.45
N GLY A 102 -15.52 -7.58 -4.16
CA GLY A 102 -16.02 -8.90 -3.81
C GLY A 102 -16.37 -9.77 -5.02
N GLU A 103 -17.09 -10.85 -4.73
CA GLU A 103 -17.66 -11.78 -5.71
C GLU A 103 -19.20 -11.61 -5.78
N GLY A 104 -19.67 -10.38 -5.91
CA GLY A 104 -21.09 -10.01 -5.89
C GLY A 104 -21.53 -9.36 -4.58
N GLY A 105 -22.41 -8.37 -4.69
CA GLY A 105 -23.09 -7.72 -3.56
C GLY A 105 -22.28 -6.64 -2.83
N ALA A 106 -22.79 -6.27 -1.66
CA ALA A 106 -22.24 -5.20 -0.83
C ALA A 106 -20.92 -5.59 -0.17
N ARG A 107 -19.91 -4.71 -0.27
CA ARG A 107 -18.68 -4.74 0.54
C ARG A 107 -18.79 -3.66 1.61
N THR A 108 -18.69 -4.06 2.88
CA THR A 108 -18.87 -3.15 4.01
C THR A 108 -17.67 -2.22 4.19
N PHE A 109 -17.95 -0.93 4.33
CA PHE A 109 -17.03 0.10 4.80
C PHE A 109 -17.64 0.74 6.05
N ASN A 110 -17.10 0.38 7.20
CA ASN A 110 -17.57 0.82 8.51
C ASN A 110 -16.86 2.11 8.90
N ILE A 111 -17.63 3.12 9.29
CA ILE A 111 -17.13 4.43 9.70
C ILE A 111 -17.43 4.63 11.18
N ARG A 112 -16.40 4.97 11.95
CA ARG A 112 -16.57 5.41 13.34
C ARG A 112 -17.58 6.54 13.44
N GLU A 113 -18.44 6.50 14.46
CA GLU A 113 -19.53 7.45 14.62
C GLU A 113 -19.08 8.85 15.09
N SER A 114 -17.99 8.94 15.87
CA SER A 114 -17.48 10.19 16.46
C SER A 114 -15.97 10.34 16.29
N TRP A 115 -15.55 11.56 15.94
CA TRP A 115 -14.16 11.96 15.73
C TRP A 115 -13.64 12.93 16.80
N SER A 116 -14.33 13.03 17.94
CA SER A 116 -13.93 13.93 19.03
C SER A 116 -12.50 13.64 19.48
N GLY A 117 -11.65 14.68 19.54
CA GLY A 117 -10.24 14.57 19.92
C GLY A 117 -9.28 14.23 18.79
N TRP A 118 -9.78 13.89 17.59
CA TRP A 118 -8.92 13.58 16.44
C TRP A 118 -8.53 14.85 15.68
N SER A 119 -7.29 14.89 15.22
CA SER A 119 -6.84 15.95 14.32
C SER A 119 -7.46 15.78 12.92
N PRO A 120 -7.71 16.86 12.16
CA PRO A 120 -8.22 16.75 10.80
C PRO A 120 -7.37 15.84 9.90
N SER A 121 -6.04 15.86 10.06
CA SER A 121 -5.12 15.00 9.32
C SER A 121 -5.34 13.52 9.64
N ALA A 122 -5.44 13.17 10.92
CA ALA A 122 -5.66 11.80 11.36
C ALA A 122 -7.03 11.26 10.88
N ILE A 123 -8.07 12.10 10.83
CA ILE A 123 -9.38 11.73 10.26
C ILE A 123 -9.24 11.44 8.77
N LEU A 124 -8.68 12.38 8.01
CA LEU A 124 -8.57 12.27 6.55
C LEU A 124 -7.76 11.05 6.14
N TYR A 125 -6.56 10.89 6.69
CA TYR A 125 -5.66 9.82 6.29
C TYR A 125 -5.97 8.48 6.99
N GLY A 126 -6.60 8.51 8.17
CA GLY A 126 -7.20 7.32 8.77
C GLY A 126 -8.31 6.74 7.89
N LEU A 127 -9.17 7.58 7.31
CA LEU A 127 -10.16 7.11 6.33
C LEU A 127 -9.52 6.79 4.97
N ALA A 128 -8.46 7.48 4.55
CA ALA A 128 -7.73 7.14 3.33
C ALA A 128 -7.10 5.74 3.42
N HIS A 129 -6.64 5.31 4.60
CA HIS A 129 -6.22 3.93 4.86
C HIS A 129 -7.34 2.93 4.54
N GLU A 130 -8.54 3.17 5.06
CA GLU A 130 -9.69 2.30 4.81
C GLU A 130 -10.13 2.30 3.34
N VAL A 131 -10.06 3.46 2.68
CA VAL A 131 -10.28 3.54 1.23
C VAL A 131 -9.19 2.75 0.47
N GLY A 132 -7.95 2.75 0.95
CA GLY A 132 -6.88 1.89 0.44
C GLY A 132 -7.27 0.41 0.47
N HIS A 133 -7.86 -0.07 1.57
CA HIS A 133 -8.42 -1.42 1.63
C HIS A 133 -9.51 -1.63 0.59
N VAL A 134 -10.51 -0.74 0.50
CA VAL A 134 -11.58 -0.82 -0.52
C VAL A 134 -11.01 -1.00 -1.93
N LEU A 135 -9.90 -0.33 -2.23
CA LEU A 135 -9.23 -0.36 -3.53
C LEU A 135 -8.35 -1.59 -3.75
N GLY A 136 -8.07 -2.38 -2.72
CA GLY A 136 -7.35 -3.64 -2.83
C GLY A 136 -5.96 -3.64 -2.17
N PHE A 137 -5.64 -2.68 -1.30
CA PHE A 137 -4.44 -2.77 -0.46
C PHE A 137 -4.68 -3.66 0.75
N HIS A 138 -3.67 -4.47 1.07
CA HIS A 138 -3.55 -5.13 2.37
C HIS A 138 -2.63 -4.31 3.25
N HIS A 139 -2.55 -4.64 4.54
CA HIS A 139 -1.56 -4.00 5.39
C HIS A 139 -0.14 -4.36 4.95
N SER A 140 0.78 -3.40 5.03
CA SER A 140 2.16 -3.59 4.60
C SER A 140 2.90 -4.65 5.41
N HIS A 141 2.53 -4.86 6.68
CA HIS A 141 3.09 -5.91 7.53
C HIS A 141 2.49 -7.31 7.25
N GLN A 142 1.59 -7.48 6.28
CA GLN A 142 1.04 -8.80 5.93
C GLN A 142 1.69 -9.41 4.70
N ARG A 143 2.73 -8.79 4.15
CA ARG A 143 3.45 -9.29 2.98
C ARG A 143 4.02 -10.69 3.19
N PRO A 144 4.11 -11.51 2.13
CA PRO A 144 4.79 -12.80 2.18
C PRO A 144 6.27 -12.74 2.57
N ASP A 145 6.95 -11.62 2.30
CA ASP A 145 8.37 -11.40 2.56
C ASP A 145 8.65 -10.52 3.79
N ARG A 146 7.62 -10.18 4.58
CA ARG A 146 7.74 -9.20 5.68
C ARG A 146 8.84 -9.54 6.68
N ASP A 147 9.07 -10.83 6.95
CA ASP A 147 9.97 -11.30 8.02
C ASP A 147 11.45 -11.05 7.65
N LEU A 148 11.72 -10.57 6.42
CA LEU A 148 13.01 -10.01 6.01
C LEU A 148 13.21 -8.56 6.48
N TYR A 149 12.14 -7.87 6.86
CA TYR A 149 12.09 -6.42 7.10
C TYR A 149 11.60 -6.06 8.50
N ILE A 150 10.70 -6.85 9.08
CA ILE A 150 10.14 -6.64 10.41
C ILE A 150 10.13 -7.93 11.23
N ASP A 151 10.16 -7.80 12.54
CA ASP A 151 9.97 -8.85 13.52
C ASP A 151 8.70 -8.58 14.33
N VAL A 152 7.82 -9.57 14.41
CA VAL A 152 6.56 -9.50 15.16
C VAL A 152 6.77 -10.08 16.55
N LYS A 153 6.80 -9.22 17.56
CA LYS A 153 6.95 -9.58 18.97
C LYS A 153 5.63 -10.06 19.55
N TYR A 154 5.23 -11.28 19.19
CA TYR A 154 3.97 -11.89 19.64
C TYR A 154 3.82 -11.88 21.17
N GLU A 155 4.91 -11.98 21.93
CA GLU A 155 4.93 -11.88 23.39
C GLU A 155 4.48 -10.52 23.95
N ARG A 156 4.44 -9.47 23.11
CA ARG A 156 3.96 -8.12 23.45
C ARG A 156 2.60 -7.79 22.83
N ILE A 157 2.01 -8.73 22.09
CA ILE A 157 0.73 -8.54 21.38
C ILE A 157 -0.35 -9.35 22.10
N ASN A 158 -1.55 -8.80 22.17
CA ASN A 158 -2.70 -9.52 22.70
C ASN A 158 -2.98 -10.76 21.85
N ASP A 159 -3.03 -11.94 22.48
CA ASP A 159 -3.15 -13.23 21.80
C ASP A 159 -4.41 -13.35 20.92
N CYS A 160 -5.52 -12.76 21.34
CA CYS A 160 -6.76 -12.68 20.58
C CYS A 160 -6.63 -11.82 19.30
N LYS A 161 -5.51 -11.12 19.13
CA LYS A 161 -5.19 -10.27 17.99
C LYS A 161 -4.09 -10.82 17.10
N TYR A 162 -3.49 -11.98 17.41
CA TYR A 162 -2.42 -12.59 16.59
C TYR A 162 -2.80 -12.73 15.12
N GLY A 163 -4.06 -13.08 14.81
CA GLY A 163 -4.52 -13.20 13.43
C GLY A 163 -4.45 -11.91 12.60
N ASN A 164 -4.40 -10.72 13.22
CA ASN A 164 -4.17 -9.45 12.49
C ASN A 164 -2.72 -9.30 12.00
N PHE A 165 -1.83 -10.15 12.50
CA PHE A 165 -0.44 -10.26 12.09
C PHE A 165 -0.21 -11.53 11.28
N ASP A 166 -1.24 -12.19 10.74
CA ASP A 166 -1.02 -13.29 9.81
C ASP A 166 -0.55 -12.76 8.46
N ILE A 167 0.41 -13.48 7.86
CA ILE A 167 0.87 -13.23 6.48
C ILE A 167 -0.28 -13.55 5.53
N ASP A 168 -0.57 -12.62 4.63
CA ASP A 168 -1.50 -12.85 3.54
C ASP A 168 -0.77 -13.49 2.36
N ALA A 169 -0.81 -14.82 2.31
CA ALA A 169 -0.15 -15.60 1.26
C ALA A 169 -0.73 -15.37 -0.15
N GLY A 170 -1.94 -14.80 -0.25
CA GLY A 170 -2.57 -14.44 -1.53
C GLY A 170 -2.18 -13.04 -2.00
N SER A 171 -1.63 -12.21 -1.12
CA SER A 171 -1.21 -10.86 -1.46
C SER A 171 0.09 -10.82 -2.27
N LEU A 172 0.26 -9.75 -3.03
CA LEU A 172 1.47 -9.47 -3.79
C LEU A 172 2.19 -8.25 -3.20
N GLY A 173 3.52 -8.30 -3.25
CA GLY A 173 4.39 -7.18 -2.87
C GLY A 173 5.03 -6.52 -4.10
N TRP A 174 5.03 -5.19 -4.15
CA TRP A 174 5.82 -4.46 -5.14
C TRP A 174 6.39 -3.14 -4.61
N PRO A 175 7.68 -2.83 -4.92
CA PRO A 175 8.66 -3.73 -5.54
C PRO A 175 9.07 -4.86 -4.59
N ARG A 176 9.66 -5.93 -5.14
CA ARG A 176 9.93 -7.18 -4.41
C ARG A 176 11.21 -7.15 -3.57
N ASP A 177 12.03 -6.11 -3.70
CA ASP A 177 13.36 -6.00 -3.12
C ASP A 177 13.42 -5.15 -1.83
N ARG A 178 12.27 -4.61 -1.39
CA ARG A 178 12.17 -3.66 -0.27
C ARG A 178 10.77 -3.66 0.33
N MET A 179 10.56 -2.90 1.42
CA MET A 179 9.30 -2.72 2.14
C MET A 179 9.04 -1.22 2.42
N ASP A 180 7.78 -0.78 2.37
CA ASP A 180 7.36 0.58 2.65
C ASP A 180 6.93 0.73 4.10
N PHE A 181 7.82 1.27 4.92
CA PHE A 181 7.56 1.54 6.34
C PHE A 181 6.74 2.82 6.56
N ASP A 182 6.72 3.73 5.58
CA ASP A 182 6.01 5.01 5.60
C ASP A 182 4.59 4.90 5.00
N SER A 183 4.25 3.72 4.45
CA SER A 183 2.94 3.43 3.88
C SER A 183 1.82 3.77 4.86
N ILE A 184 0.76 4.39 4.33
CA ILE A 184 -0.48 4.59 5.06
C ILE A 184 -1.08 3.26 5.52
N MET A 185 -0.76 2.16 4.83
CA MET A 185 -1.19 0.79 5.15
C MET A 185 -0.36 0.11 6.24
N SER A 186 0.69 0.77 6.73
CA SER A 186 1.52 0.26 7.82
C SER A 186 0.78 0.36 9.16
N TYR A 187 0.94 -0.66 9.99
CA TYR A 187 0.52 -0.65 11.38
C TYR A 187 1.51 0.14 12.24
N GLY A 188 0.98 0.82 13.27
CA GLY A 188 1.80 1.46 14.28
C GLY A 188 2.54 0.41 15.11
N GLN A 189 3.72 0.78 15.61
CA GLN A 189 4.62 -0.13 16.31
C GLN A 189 3.97 -0.87 17.48
N CYS A 190 2.99 -0.24 18.12
CA CYS A 190 2.40 -0.74 19.35
C CYS A 190 0.91 -1.08 19.23
N ILE A 191 0.42 -1.24 18.00
CA ILE A 191 -0.96 -1.65 17.78
C ILE A 191 -1.20 -3.04 18.40
N PHE A 192 -2.34 -3.19 19.09
CA PHE A 192 -2.70 -4.42 19.82
C PHE A 192 -1.71 -4.88 20.90
N SER A 193 -0.86 -3.98 21.40
CA SER A 193 0.06 -4.27 22.50
C SER A 193 -0.67 -4.65 23.80
N THR A 194 -0.08 -5.53 24.61
CA THR A 194 -0.60 -5.94 25.93
C THR A 194 -0.24 -4.97 27.06
N CYS A 195 0.58 -3.94 26.82
CA CYS A 195 1.12 -3.10 27.89
C CYS A 195 0.07 -2.15 28.51
N ASN A 196 -0.19 -2.31 29.81
CA ASN A 196 -0.89 -1.37 30.68
C ASN A 196 0.08 -0.95 31.82
N TYR A 197 0.38 0.34 31.95
CA TYR A 197 1.46 0.86 32.82
C TYR A 197 1.13 0.84 34.33
N ASP A 198 -0.10 0.55 34.73
CA ASP A 198 -0.55 0.76 36.11
C ASP A 198 -0.27 -0.39 37.11
N LEU A 199 0.37 -1.49 36.71
CA LEU A 199 0.65 -2.63 37.61
C LEU A 199 2.06 -3.21 37.39
N ASP A 200 3.00 -2.84 38.28
CA ASP A 200 4.17 -3.63 38.72
C ASP A 200 4.99 -4.44 37.67
N ASP A 201 5.41 -3.84 36.55
CA ASP A 201 6.38 -4.43 35.59
C ASP A 201 6.02 -5.83 35.04
N GLU A 202 4.79 -6.31 35.26
CA GLU A 202 4.29 -7.59 34.76
C GLU A 202 3.12 -7.35 33.80
N CYS A 203 3.30 -7.84 32.56
CA CYS A 203 2.28 -7.81 31.53
C CYS A 203 1.17 -8.81 31.89
N GLU A 204 0.24 -8.45 32.77
CA GLU A 204 -0.93 -9.28 33.07
C GLU A 204 -2.03 -9.06 32.04
N CYS A 205 -2.32 -10.11 31.26
CA CYS A 205 -3.63 -10.28 30.63
C CYS A 205 -4.54 -10.85 31.72
N ASP A 206 -5.49 -10.07 32.23
CA ASP A 206 -6.43 -10.60 33.22
C ASP A 206 -7.47 -11.49 32.50
N ASP A 207 -7.31 -12.79 32.72
CA ASP A 207 -7.95 -13.95 32.11
C ASP A 207 -9.37 -14.21 32.67
N GLU A 208 -10.32 -13.31 32.43
CA GLU A 208 -11.75 -13.67 32.55
C GLU A 208 -12.57 -13.13 31.36
N GLU A 209 -12.62 -13.94 30.31
CA GLU A 209 -13.49 -13.81 29.14
C GLU A 209 -13.21 -12.60 28.23
N CYS A 210 -12.54 -12.88 27.12
CA CYS A 210 -13.14 -12.48 25.84
C CYS A 210 -14.60 -13.01 25.87
N PRO A 211 -15.67 -12.26 26.21
CA PRO A 211 -15.98 -10.86 25.81
C PRO A 211 -16.67 -9.94 26.88
N ARG A 212 -16.56 -8.60 26.71
CA ARG A 212 -17.71 -7.68 26.51
C ARG A 212 -17.29 -6.20 26.47
N TRP A 213 -17.66 -5.54 25.37
CA TRP A 213 -17.93 -4.10 25.31
C TRP A 213 -18.88 -3.68 26.46
N ALA A 214 -18.34 -3.13 27.56
CA ALA A 214 -19.10 -2.44 28.61
C ALA A 214 -18.20 -1.66 29.60
N GLY A 215 -17.60 -0.54 29.16
CA GLY A 215 -17.32 0.56 30.10
C GLY A 215 -15.87 0.91 30.46
N ARG A 216 -15.02 1.14 29.43
CA ARG A 216 -13.69 1.84 29.42
C ARG A 216 -12.50 1.04 29.99
N SER A 217 -11.30 1.03 29.41
CA SER A 217 -10.81 1.50 28.09
C SER A 217 -9.45 0.85 27.73
N CYS A 218 -9.44 -0.04 26.75
CA CYS A 218 -8.46 -0.03 25.65
C CYS A 218 -9.08 0.69 24.43
N ALA A 219 -9.91 1.70 24.72
CA ALA A 219 -10.80 2.37 23.76
C ALA A 219 -10.20 3.65 23.17
N GLU A 220 -8.89 3.83 23.33
CA GLU A 220 -8.10 4.70 22.47
C GLU A 220 -7.18 3.76 21.70
N GLU A 221 -7.23 3.80 20.37
CA GLU A 221 -6.46 2.99 19.41
C GLU A 221 -4.92 3.08 19.57
N PHE A 222 -4.43 3.64 20.68
CA PHE A 222 -3.06 4.01 20.96
C PHE A 222 -2.75 3.89 22.47
N CYS A 223 -3.15 2.79 23.12
CA CYS A 223 -2.74 2.53 24.52
C CYS A 223 -1.27 2.18 24.59
N CYS A 224 -0.40 3.18 24.54
CA CYS A 224 1.02 3.04 24.80
C CYS A 224 1.51 4.24 25.57
N SER A 225 2.36 4.00 26.56
CA SER A 225 3.17 5.03 27.18
C SER A 225 3.98 5.78 26.11
N ASP A 226 4.46 6.98 26.44
CA ASP A 226 5.37 7.76 25.60
C ASP A 226 6.72 7.06 25.30
N ASP A 227 6.92 5.80 25.74
CA ASP A 227 8.10 4.98 25.50
C ASP A 227 7.79 3.80 24.55
N PRO A 228 8.09 3.94 23.24
CA PRO A 228 7.93 2.88 22.25
C PRO A 228 8.67 1.58 22.60
N SER A 229 9.74 1.64 23.41
CA SER A 229 10.55 0.46 23.73
C SER A 229 9.81 -0.61 24.53
N ILE A 230 8.73 -0.20 25.21
CA ILE A 230 7.91 -1.06 26.08
C ILE A 230 6.75 -1.66 25.30
N CYS A 231 6.14 -0.90 24.39
CA CYS A 231 4.92 -1.30 23.72
C CYS A 231 5.11 -1.90 22.32
N ALA A 232 6.28 -1.73 21.71
CA ALA A 232 6.50 -2.12 20.32
C ALA A 232 6.33 -3.63 20.15
N GLY A 233 5.25 -4.01 19.47
CA GLY A 233 4.95 -5.36 18.96
C GLY A 233 5.53 -5.60 17.56
N LEU A 234 5.98 -4.53 16.88
CA LEU A 234 6.61 -4.59 15.56
C LEU A 234 7.97 -3.88 15.60
N ASP A 235 9.05 -4.62 15.36
CA ASP A 235 10.40 -4.08 15.26
C ASP A 235 10.88 -4.13 13.80
N ILE A 236 11.42 -3.04 13.28
CA ILE A 236 12.09 -3.02 11.98
C ILE A 236 13.49 -3.61 12.12
N LEU A 237 13.83 -4.52 11.21
CA LEU A 237 15.12 -5.20 11.16
C LEU A 237 16.20 -4.35 10.46
N PRO A 238 17.49 -4.56 10.82
CA PRO A 238 18.61 -3.93 10.14
C PRO A 238 18.62 -4.22 8.63
N PRO A 239 19.02 -3.25 7.77
CA PRO A 239 19.60 -1.93 8.10
C PRO A 239 18.57 -0.78 8.14
N ASN A 240 17.28 -1.09 8.32
CA ASN A 240 16.19 -0.14 8.11
C ASN A 240 15.68 0.52 9.40
N GLU A 241 16.34 0.33 10.54
CA GLU A 241 15.83 0.71 11.87
C GLU A 241 15.54 2.22 12.00
N SER A 242 16.14 3.05 11.15
CA SER A 242 15.84 4.49 11.08
C SER A 242 14.38 4.80 10.75
N TRP A 243 13.64 3.85 10.16
CA TRP A 243 12.24 3.98 9.79
C TRP A 243 11.26 3.59 10.90
N GLN A 244 11.75 3.12 12.06
CA GLN A 244 10.90 2.61 13.13
C GLN A 244 9.79 3.61 13.48
N ALA A 245 10.17 4.88 13.70
CA ALA A 245 9.27 5.97 14.05
C ALA A 245 8.27 6.39 12.95
N SER A 246 8.50 6.00 11.69
CA SER A 246 7.59 6.32 10.58
C SER A 246 6.43 5.33 10.48
N MET A 247 6.56 4.13 11.07
CA MET A 247 5.50 3.12 11.03
C MET A 247 4.20 3.61 11.66
N GLY A 248 3.09 3.34 10.98
CA GLY A 248 1.77 3.72 11.45
C GLY A 248 1.41 5.19 11.28
N GLN A 249 2.18 5.96 10.51
CA GLN A 249 1.83 7.35 10.20
C GLN A 249 0.41 7.43 9.59
N ARG A 250 -0.33 8.50 9.91
CA ARG A 250 -1.67 8.81 9.40
C ARG A 250 -1.76 10.28 8.99
N SER A 251 -0.92 10.66 8.05
CA SER A 251 -0.70 12.07 7.68
C SER A 251 -0.46 12.33 6.20
N HIS A 252 -0.12 11.31 5.42
CA HIS A 252 0.08 11.39 3.97
C HIS A 252 0.02 9.99 3.34
N LEU A 253 -0.09 9.93 2.02
CA LEU A 253 0.23 8.71 1.26
C LEU A 253 1.75 8.70 0.99
N SER A 254 2.38 7.54 1.12
CA SER A 254 3.79 7.40 0.69
C SER A 254 3.91 7.53 -0.83
N ASP A 255 5.14 7.73 -1.34
CA ASP A 255 5.38 7.77 -2.79
C ASP A 255 4.99 6.43 -3.44
N ILE A 256 5.11 5.33 -2.69
CA ILE A 256 4.79 3.99 -3.17
C ILE A 256 3.34 3.63 -3.06
N ASP A 257 2.64 4.08 -2.02
CA ASP A 257 1.18 3.99 -1.98
C ASP A 257 0.59 4.60 -3.27
N ILE A 258 1.06 5.80 -3.63
CA ILE A 258 0.66 6.51 -4.85
C ILE A 258 1.02 5.72 -6.11
N GLN A 259 2.28 5.30 -6.24
CA GLN A 259 2.77 4.62 -7.44
C GLN A 259 2.08 3.26 -7.63
N LEU A 260 1.96 2.47 -6.56
CA LEU A 260 1.35 1.17 -6.61
C LEU A 260 -0.14 1.26 -6.93
N MET A 261 -0.85 2.23 -6.34
CA MET A 261 -2.26 2.44 -6.67
C MET A 261 -2.44 2.82 -8.15
N SER A 262 -1.56 3.66 -8.69
CA SER A 262 -1.49 3.95 -10.14
C SER A 262 -1.16 2.72 -10.99
N PHE A 263 -0.51 1.70 -10.46
CA PHE A 263 -0.25 0.46 -11.21
C PHE A 263 -1.42 -0.52 -11.15
N LEU A 264 -2.16 -0.56 -10.04
CA LEU A 264 -3.41 -1.33 -9.93
C LEU A 264 -4.51 -0.74 -10.79
N TYR A 265 -4.60 0.59 -10.82
CA TYR A 265 -5.56 1.35 -11.61
C TYR A 265 -4.82 2.27 -12.59
N PRO A 266 -4.18 1.69 -13.63
CA PRO A 266 -3.36 2.46 -14.54
C PRO A 266 -4.22 3.21 -15.58
N PRO A 267 -3.69 4.31 -16.14
CA PRO A 267 -4.18 4.86 -17.39
C PRO A 267 -4.26 3.77 -18.48
N ALA A 268 -5.22 3.92 -19.41
CA ALA A 268 -5.48 2.90 -20.43
C ALA A 268 -4.27 2.64 -21.36
N ASP A 269 -3.41 3.65 -21.55
CA ASP A 269 -2.20 3.63 -22.35
C ASP A 269 -0.98 3.06 -21.61
N TRP A 270 -1.08 2.68 -20.33
CA TRP A 270 0.02 2.04 -19.63
C TRP A 270 -0.02 0.53 -19.83
N LYS A 271 1.15 -0.07 -20.11
CA LYS A 271 1.32 -1.52 -20.16
C LYS A 271 2.59 -1.94 -19.42
N PHE A 272 2.57 -3.12 -18.83
CA PHE A 272 3.64 -3.64 -17.98
C PHE A 272 4.38 -4.80 -18.65
N VAL A 273 5.68 -4.88 -18.43
CA VAL A 273 6.57 -5.92 -18.96
C VAL A 273 7.43 -6.49 -17.83
N GLU A 274 7.47 -7.82 -17.75
CA GLU A 274 8.26 -8.57 -16.78
C GLU A 274 8.71 -9.91 -17.38
N ASN A 275 10.01 -10.21 -17.33
CA ASN A 275 10.60 -11.43 -17.92
C ASN A 275 10.03 -12.75 -17.35
N ASP A 276 9.74 -12.76 -16.05
CA ASP A 276 9.22 -13.92 -15.33
C ASP A 276 7.69 -13.98 -15.28
N ALA A 277 7.00 -13.22 -16.14
CA ALA A 277 5.54 -13.26 -16.20
C ALA A 277 5.04 -14.70 -16.48
N PRO A 278 3.89 -15.10 -15.87
CA PRO A 278 3.28 -16.40 -16.13
C PRO A 278 3.11 -16.67 -17.62
N SER A 279 3.24 -17.93 -18.07
CA SER A 279 3.23 -18.32 -19.49
C SER A 279 1.91 -18.13 -20.24
N LEU A 280 0.92 -17.50 -19.62
CA LEU A 280 -0.35 -17.16 -20.25
C LEU A 280 -0.17 -15.92 -21.14
N PRO A 281 -1.00 -15.72 -22.18
CA PRO A 281 -1.02 -14.45 -22.89
C PRO A 281 -1.38 -13.35 -21.88
N GLY A 282 -0.39 -12.52 -21.54
CA GLY A 282 -0.55 -11.36 -20.67
C GLY A 282 -1.36 -10.28 -21.39
N SER A 283 -2.26 -9.62 -20.68
CA SER A 283 -3.00 -8.44 -21.17
C SER A 283 -2.14 -7.17 -21.16
N GLY A 284 -0.93 -7.25 -20.58
CA GLY A 284 -0.09 -6.10 -20.30
C GLY A 284 -0.59 -5.29 -19.10
N SER A 285 -1.50 -5.81 -18.28
CA SER A 285 -1.85 -5.20 -16.99
C SER A 285 -0.78 -5.50 -15.94
N PHE A 286 -0.83 -4.81 -14.80
CA PHE A 286 0.15 -5.00 -13.74
C PHE A 286 0.13 -6.42 -13.14
N HIS A 287 -1.05 -7.03 -12.96
CA HIS A 287 -1.18 -8.43 -12.54
C HIS A 287 -0.84 -9.45 -13.63
N ARG A 288 -0.91 -9.06 -14.92
CA ARG A 288 -0.67 -9.95 -16.06
C ARG A 288 0.22 -9.26 -17.11
N PRO A 289 1.48 -8.94 -16.75
CA PRO A 289 2.38 -8.20 -17.61
C PRO A 289 2.75 -9.01 -18.86
N TYR A 290 3.25 -8.33 -19.87
CA TYR A 290 3.86 -8.99 -21.01
C TYR A 290 5.17 -9.66 -20.61
N LYS A 291 5.37 -10.88 -21.08
CA LYS A 291 6.55 -11.68 -20.73
C LYS A 291 7.86 -11.13 -21.29
N THR A 292 7.82 -10.52 -22.48
CA THR A 292 9.03 -10.00 -23.12
C THR A 292 8.75 -8.66 -23.77
N LEU A 293 9.80 -7.86 -23.83
CA LEU A 293 9.77 -6.55 -24.45
C LEU A 293 9.47 -6.59 -25.96
N PRO A 294 10.00 -7.53 -26.79
CA PRO A 294 9.57 -7.67 -28.17
C PRO A 294 8.07 -7.99 -28.32
N PHE A 295 7.54 -8.85 -27.45
CA PHE A 295 6.11 -9.18 -27.47
C PHE A 295 5.24 -8.00 -27.06
N ALA A 296 5.66 -7.26 -26.03
CA ALA A 296 5.01 -6.03 -25.60
C ALA A 296 4.99 -4.97 -26.72
N SER A 297 6.12 -4.74 -27.39
CA SER A 297 6.23 -3.80 -28.53
C SER A 297 5.32 -4.18 -29.70
N PHE A 298 5.16 -5.48 -29.97
CA PHE A 298 4.30 -5.96 -31.04
C PHE A 298 2.80 -5.76 -30.73
N LEU A 299 2.36 -6.16 -29.53
CA LEU A 299 0.94 -6.20 -29.15
C LEU A 299 0.40 -4.91 -28.53
N ALA A 300 1.25 -4.08 -27.93
CA ALA A 300 0.82 -2.83 -27.34
C ALA A 300 0.22 -1.90 -28.43
N PRO A 301 -0.89 -1.22 -28.12
CA PRO A 301 -1.41 -0.15 -28.97
C PRO A 301 -0.36 0.93 -29.25
N GLU A 302 -0.54 1.69 -30.34
CA GLU A 302 0.26 2.89 -30.58
C GLU A 302 0.11 3.88 -29.41
N ASP A 303 1.15 4.69 -29.17
CA ASP A 303 1.23 5.68 -28.08
C ASP A 303 1.13 5.10 -26.65
N THR A 304 1.44 3.81 -26.47
CA THR A 304 1.50 3.16 -25.15
C THR A 304 2.78 3.56 -24.38
N THR A 305 2.64 3.80 -23.07
CA THR A 305 3.75 3.85 -22.11
C THR A 305 4.07 2.45 -21.59
N LEU A 306 5.29 1.94 -21.84
CA LEU A 306 5.74 0.66 -21.29
C LEU A 306 6.49 0.84 -19.96
N TRP A 307 5.94 0.23 -18.92
CA TRP A 307 6.58 0.04 -17.62
C TRP A 307 7.32 -1.28 -17.60
N ILE A 308 8.63 -1.23 -17.36
CA ILE A 308 9.51 -2.39 -17.47
C ILE A 308 10.18 -2.60 -16.11
N VAL A 309 9.96 -3.78 -15.53
CA VAL A 309 10.63 -4.18 -14.30
C VAL A 309 12.13 -4.32 -14.58
N PRO A 310 13.03 -3.77 -13.73
CA PRO A 310 14.47 -3.92 -13.92
C PRO A 310 14.88 -5.39 -14.00
N ASP A 311 15.37 -5.81 -15.17
CA ASP A 311 15.89 -7.15 -15.44
C ASP A 311 16.66 -7.17 -16.79
N THR A 312 17.28 -8.30 -17.12
CA THR A 312 17.99 -8.53 -18.38
C THR A 312 17.03 -9.05 -19.45
N TYR A 313 16.52 -8.16 -20.30
CA TYR A 313 15.69 -8.53 -21.46
C TYR A 313 16.58 -8.87 -22.66
N GLN A 314 16.62 -10.13 -23.09
CA GLN A 314 17.35 -10.50 -24.32
C GLN A 314 16.56 -10.09 -25.56
N GLY A 315 17.09 -9.11 -26.32
CA GLY A 315 16.57 -8.74 -27.63
C GLY A 315 17.10 -9.67 -28.72
N SER A 316 16.23 -10.17 -29.60
CA SER A 316 16.64 -10.92 -30.79
C SER A 316 16.97 -9.94 -31.93
N ALA A 317 18.15 -9.33 -31.98
CA ALA A 317 18.68 -8.62 -33.16
C ALA A 317 17.73 -7.63 -33.92
N ASN A 318 16.68 -7.09 -33.28
CA ASN A 318 15.54 -6.48 -33.99
C ASN A 318 15.50 -4.95 -33.90
N VAL A 319 15.04 -4.35 -35.00
CA VAL A 319 14.70 -2.93 -35.14
C VAL A 319 13.28 -2.72 -34.63
N TYR A 320 13.10 -1.81 -33.66
CA TYR A 320 11.79 -1.39 -33.13
C TYR A 320 11.34 -0.14 -33.89
N ASP A 321 10.32 -0.26 -34.75
CA ASP A 321 9.89 0.78 -35.68
C ASP A 321 8.60 1.51 -35.26
N LYS A 322 8.09 1.21 -34.06
CA LYS A 322 6.98 1.94 -33.43
C LYS A 322 7.48 2.96 -32.40
N PRO A 323 6.88 4.17 -32.32
CA PRO A 323 7.12 5.10 -31.22
C PRO A 323 6.71 4.47 -29.87
N MET A 324 7.62 4.50 -28.89
CA MET A 324 7.37 3.93 -27.56
C MET A 324 8.08 4.77 -26.49
N LEU A 325 7.40 5.02 -25.36
CA LEU A 325 8.00 5.61 -24.16
C LEU A 325 8.29 4.50 -23.13
N TRP A 326 9.50 4.50 -22.55
CA TRP A 326 9.96 3.45 -21.63
C TRP A 326 10.10 4.04 -20.23
N LYS A 327 9.65 3.33 -19.19
CA LYS A 327 9.94 3.71 -17.80
C LYS A 327 10.40 2.53 -16.96
N ALA A 328 11.67 2.60 -16.54
CA ALA A 328 12.34 1.70 -15.60
C ALA A 328 12.59 2.45 -14.29
N THR A 329 12.41 1.79 -13.15
CA THR A 329 12.45 2.47 -11.85
C THR A 329 13.77 2.33 -11.09
N HIS A 330 14.63 1.31 -11.26
CA HIS A 330 16.02 1.25 -10.74
C HIS A 330 16.83 0.09 -11.39
N GLY A 331 17.71 0.32 -12.39
CA GLY A 331 18.64 -0.69 -12.94
C GLY A 331 18.44 -1.05 -14.43
N VAL A 332 19.53 -1.42 -15.14
CA VAL A 332 19.75 -1.15 -16.58
C VAL A 332 19.12 -2.16 -17.55
N VAL A 333 18.36 -1.65 -18.52
CA VAL A 333 18.04 -2.30 -19.80
C VAL A 333 19.24 -2.17 -20.74
N VAL A 334 19.89 -3.28 -21.14
CA VAL A 334 20.91 -3.26 -22.21
C VAL A 334 20.27 -3.82 -23.48
N ALA A 335 19.98 -2.93 -24.43
CA ALA A 335 19.70 -3.31 -25.81
C ALA A 335 21.03 -3.26 -26.59
N GLU A 336 21.53 -4.40 -27.04
CA GLU A 336 22.55 -4.47 -28.11
C GLU A 336 21.87 -4.71 -29.46
#